data_AF-A0A1Q7J9H0-F1
#
_entry.id   AF-A0A1Q7J9H0-F1
#
_cell.length_a   1.000
_cell.length_b   1.000
_cell.length_c   1.000
_cell.angle_alpha   90.00
_cell.angle_beta   90.00
_cell.angle_gamma   90.00
#
_symmetry.space_group_name_H-M   'P 1'
#
loop_
_entity.id
_entity.type
_entity.pdbx_description
1 polymer ?
#
loop_
_entity_poly.entity_id
_entity_poly.type
_entity_poly.pdbx_seq_one_letter_code
_entity_poly.pdbx_strand_id
1 'polypeptide(L)'
;MVAQGSMRLENPQGIIGWFGYENDTPSPDDATVPEMVPGFVAPAEAQKTEPDKNTYLVLKDQKGADDSYDYGTHFLFQGHENAAANTTGQKQGYFTRINLDADTRHRVTLMATHDNTGAPLATIDGSTWDPFAQRLLFTTENAGAPTYAATASYPSTVEDVSGALGRGGYEGIQNDSAGNIWIVEDIGGAVKAGSIAARMPNSFVYRYVPRQAGDLHNGKLQVAPGLERCRAAGHLRVAGHVPIAGSDRAANVRKDIRHEVGDHPRHGRRRHRAIQRERAGKSRARHALQAA
;
A
#
# COMPACT_ATOMS: atom_id res chain seq x y z
N MET A 1 21.99 21.00 7.77
CA MET A 1 22.65 19.69 7.52
C MET A 1 21.54 18.71 7.13
N VAL A 2 21.76 17.87 6.12
CA VAL A 2 20.76 16.86 5.69
C VAL A 2 20.88 15.62 6.59
N ALA A 3 19.77 14.91 6.85
CA ALA A 3 19.82 13.63 7.55
C ALA A 3 20.60 12.59 6.75
N GLN A 4 21.35 11.73 7.43
CA GLN A 4 22.18 10.68 6.83
C GLN A 4 21.99 9.41 7.63
N GLY A 5 22.15 8.23 7.00
CA GLY A 5 21.91 6.95 7.66
C GLY A 5 22.69 6.77 8.96
N SER A 6 23.89 7.34 9.05
CA SER A 6 24.74 7.29 10.24
C SER A 6 24.34 8.25 11.37
N MET A 7 23.28 9.03 11.19
CA MET A 7 22.84 9.98 12.19
C MET A 7 22.14 9.28 13.35
N ARG A 8 22.60 9.57 14.57
CA ARG A 8 21.99 9.04 15.79
C ARG A 8 20.58 9.62 15.97
N LEU A 9 19.65 8.79 16.42
CA LEU A 9 18.33 9.23 16.81
C LEU A 9 18.40 10.05 18.10
N GLU A 10 17.54 11.05 18.21
CA GLU A 10 17.38 11.90 19.39
C GLU A 10 17.00 11.07 20.64
N ASN A 11 16.17 10.05 20.43
CA ASN A 11 15.54 9.20 21.45
C ASN A 11 15.62 7.72 21.06
N PRO A 12 16.82 7.12 21.06
CA PRO A 12 17.02 5.75 20.63
C PRO A 12 16.31 4.74 21.55
N GLN A 13 15.86 3.61 21.00
CA GLN A 13 15.20 2.53 21.75
C GLN A 13 15.76 1.16 21.32
N GLY A 14 16.35 0.42 22.26
CA GLY A 14 16.92 -0.90 21.97
C GLY A 14 18.01 -0.83 20.90
N ILE A 15 17.90 -1.66 19.85
CA ILE A 15 18.82 -1.64 18.70
C ILE A 15 18.51 -0.52 17.69
N ILE A 16 17.36 0.15 17.81
CA ILE A 16 16.94 1.26 16.95
C ILE A 16 17.58 2.54 17.49
N GLY A 17 18.79 2.83 17.01
CA GLY A 17 19.59 3.96 17.49
C GLY A 17 20.06 4.94 16.44
N TRP A 18 19.94 4.59 15.15
CA TRP A 18 20.42 5.40 14.03
C TRP A 18 19.38 5.45 12.91
N PHE A 19 19.44 6.50 12.09
CA PHE A 19 18.43 6.76 11.06
C PHE A 19 18.42 5.74 9.91
N GLY A 20 19.57 5.18 9.53
CA GLY A 20 19.65 4.24 8.41
C GLY A 20 20.08 2.83 8.80
N TYR A 21 20.36 2.60 10.08
CA TYR A 21 21.03 1.39 10.58
C TYR A 21 20.50 0.98 11.95
N GLU A 22 20.39 -0.32 12.18
CA GLU A 22 20.24 -0.87 13.52
C GLU A 22 21.60 -1.18 14.15
N ASN A 23 21.62 -1.34 15.47
CA ASN A 23 22.82 -1.73 16.22
C ASN A 23 22.85 -3.23 16.51
N ASP A 24 22.57 -4.03 15.48
CA ASP A 24 22.59 -5.49 15.51
C ASP A 24 24.01 -6.04 15.31
N THR A 25 24.87 -5.29 14.62
CA THR A 25 26.28 -5.61 14.41
C THR A 25 27.17 -4.45 14.88
N PRO A 26 27.82 -4.54 16.06
CA PRO A 26 28.72 -3.49 16.56
C PRO A 26 29.98 -3.32 15.70
N SER A 27 30.51 -2.11 15.63
CA SER A 27 31.77 -1.84 14.93
C SER A 27 32.98 -2.43 15.67
N PRO A 28 34.01 -2.96 14.97
CA PRO A 28 35.24 -3.46 15.59
C PRO A 28 36.03 -2.40 16.35
N ASP A 29 35.97 -1.14 15.89
CA ASP A 29 36.75 -0.04 16.46
C ASP A 29 36.02 0.62 17.65
N ASP A 30 34.69 0.54 17.67
CA ASP A 30 33.84 1.04 18.75
C ASP A 30 32.55 0.23 18.84
N ALA A 31 32.45 -0.64 19.87
CA ALA A 31 31.29 -1.49 20.08
C ALA A 31 30.01 -0.73 20.48
N THR A 32 30.07 0.60 20.65
CA THR A 32 28.91 1.43 20.97
C THR A 32 28.20 1.98 19.73
N VAL A 33 28.78 1.79 18.54
CA VAL A 33 28.20 2.19 17.26
C VAL A 33 28.08 0.99 16.31
N PRO A 34 27.12 1.00 15.38
CA PRO A 34 26.99 -0.09 14.41
C PRO A 34 28.09 -0.07 13.35
N GLU A 35 28.40 -1.24 12.79
CA GLU A 35 29.30 -1.38 11.64
C GLU A 35 28.60 -0.91 10.36
N MET A 36 28.66 0.39 10.05
CA MET A 36 27.97 0.98 8.90
C MET A 36 28.74 0.86 7.57
N VAL A 37 30.01 0.48 7.62
CA VAL A 37 30.85 0.30 6.44
C VAL A 37 31.60 -1.01 6.62
N PRO A 38 31.28 -2.07 5.87
CA PRO A 38 31.93 -3.35 6.06
C PRO A 38 33.43 -3.25 5.74
N GLY A 39 34.26 -3.61 6.72
CA GLY A 39 35.71 -3.65 6.62
C GLY A 39 36.27 -5.03 6.28
N PHE A 40 37.58 -5.11 6.03
CA PHE A 40 38.27 -6.39 5.86
C PHE A 40 38.20 -7.28 7.11
N VAL A 41 38.08 -6.68 8.30
CA VAL A 41 38.04 -7.37 9.60
C VAL A 41 36.60 -7.70 10.02
N ALA A 42 35.62 -6.86 9.66
CA ALA A 42 34.19 -7.10 9.86
C ALA A 42 33.47 -7.02 8.51
N PRO A 43 33.29 -8.16 7.82
CA PRO A 43 32.67 -8.18 6.50
C PRO A 43 31.14 -8.01 6.56
N ALA A 44 30.55 -8.08 7.75
CA ALA A 44 29.12 -7.92 7.96
C ALA A 44 28.81 -6.46 8.33
N GLU A 45 28.06 -5.79 7.47
CA GLU A 45 27.47 -4.48 7.75
C GLU A 45 26.27 -4.67 8.70
N ALA A 46 26.06 -3.71 9.58
CA ALA A 46 24.84 -3.60 10.35
C ALA A 46 23.61 -3.50 9.45
N GLN A 47 22.46 -3.96 9.94
CA GLN A 47 21.25 -4.03 9.16
C GLN A 47 20.80 -2.62 8.72
N LYS A 48 20.76 -2.42 7.41
CA LYS A 48 20.16 -1.23 6.81
C LYS A 48 18.66 -1.26 7.01
N THR A 49 18.10 -0.11 7.36
CA THR A 49 16.68 -0.01 7.69
C THR A 49 15.83 0.53 6.55
N GLU A 50 16.49 1.06 5.53
CA GLU A 50 15.89 1.46 4.24
C GLU A 50 14.70 2.43 4.43
N PRO A 51 14.96 3.69 4.82
CA PRO A 51 13.91 4.70 4.93
C PRO A 51 13.48 5.18 3.53
N ASP A 52 12.44 4.55 2.97
CA ASP A 52 12.08 4.72 1.55
C ASP A 52 11.16 5.94 1.30
N LYS A 53 9.87 5.87 1.65
CA LYS A 53 8.91 6.93 1.28
C LYS A 53 8.87 8.10 2.25
N ASN A 54 8.99 9.29 1.67
CA ASN A 54 8.99 10.58 2.35
C ASN A 54 7.59 11.23 2.37
N THR A 55 6.99 11.38 3.55
CA THR A 55 5.82 12.24 3.75
C THR A 55 6.25 13.58 4.32
N TYR A 56 6.23 14.63 3.51
CA TYR A 56 6.57 16.00 3.92
C TYR A 56 5.37 16.74 4.47
N LEU A 57 5.51 17.34 5.66
CA LEU A 57 4.48 18.15 6.29
C LEU A 57 5.06 19.43 6.88
N VAL A 58 4.26 20.50 6.78
CA VAL A 58 4.48 21.75 7.51
C VAL A 58 3.49 21.80 8.66
N LEU A 59 3.99 21.66 9.89
CA LEU A 59 3.18 21.57 11.11
C LEU A 59 3.67 22.61 12.10
N LYS A 60 2.77 23.20 12.88
CA LYS A 60 3.15 24.13 13.96
C LYS A 60 3.08 23.43 15.31
N ASP A 61 3.74 24.04 16.29
CA ASP A 61 3.67 23.65 17.71
C ASP A 61 4.02 22.18 17.97
N GLN A 62 4.87 21.60 17.12
CA GLN A 62 5.33 20.23 17.28
C GLN A 62 6.28 20.11 18.45
N LYS A 63 6.19 18.97 19.14
CA LYS A 63 7.07 18.56 20.23
C LYS A 63 7.91 17.36 19.81
N GLY A 64 8.93 17.05 20.57
CA GLY A 64 9.78 15.87 20.38
C GLY A 64 10.28 15.36 21.73
N ALA A 65 11.41 14.66 21.72
CA ALA A 65 11.93 14.03 22.93
C ALA A 65 12.51 15.03 23.95
N ASP A 66 12.87 16.24 23.54
CA ASP A 66 13.26 17.34 24.40
C ASP A 66 12.15 18.39 24.46
N ASP A 67 11.40 18.44 25.56
CA ASP A 67 10.27 19.35 25.75
C ASP A 67 10.65 20.85 25.69
N SER A 68 11.94 21.16 25.87
CA SER A 68 12.47 22.53 25.86
C SER A 68 12.94 23.00 24.49
N TYR A 69 13.06 22.08 23.52
CA TYR A 69 13.56 22.38 22.19
C TYR A 69 12.46 22.93 21.28
N ASP A 70 12.80 23.93 20.47
CA ASP A 70 11.92 24.44 19.41
C ASP A 70 12.09 23.60 18.14
N TYR A 71 11.11 22.74 17.86
CA TYR A 71 11.15 21.86 16.70
C TYR A 71 10.80 22.57 15.38
N GLY A 72 10.51 23.87 15.38
CA GLY A 72 10.20 24.57 14.13
C GLY A 72 8.95 24.02 13.45
N THR A 73 8.97 23.93 12.12
CA THR A 73 7.75 23.66 11.34
C THR A 73 7.85 22.67 10.19
N HIS A 74 9.05 22.31 9.73
CA HIS A 74 9.22 21.50 8.51
C HIS A 74 9.67 20.06 8.83
N PHE A 75 8.85 19.08 8.47
CA PHE A 75 9.08 17.68 8.85
C PHE A 75 8.97 16.72 7.66
N LEU A 76 9.83 15.70 7.63
CA LEU A 76 9.64 14.49 6.83
C LEU A 76 9.32 13.33 7.77
N PHE A 77 8.36 12.50 7.41
CA PHE A 77 8.04 11.25 8.10
C PHE A 77 8.38 10.08 7.18
N GLN A 78 9.11 9.10 7.70
CA GLN A 78 9.60 7.96 6.92
C GLN A 78 9.44 6.67 7.72
N GLY A 79 8.75 5.70 7.11
CA GLY A 79 8.79 4.32 7.56
C GLY A 79 10.11 3.66 7.18
N HIS A 80 10.46 2.59 7.88
CA HIS A 80 11.66 1.80 7.63
C HIS A 80 11.24 0.41 7.14
N GLU A 81 11.57 0.08 5.88
CA GLU A 81 11.08 -1.13 5.18
C GLU A 81 11.83 -2.39 5.59
N ASN A 82 12.93 -2.22 6.33
CA ASN A 82 13.79 -3.32 6.71
C ASN A 82 14.27 -3.18 8.16
N ALA A 83 14.60 -4.33 8.74
CA ALA A 83 15.01 -4.48 10.12
C ALA A 83 15.65 -5.85 10.33
N ALA A 84 16.44 -5.97 11.39
CA ALA A 84 17.08 -7.21 11.76
C ALA A 84 16.01 -8.17 12.25
N ALA A 85 16.15 -9.43 11.88
CA ALA A 85 15.27 -10.47 12.39
C ALA A 85 15.68 -10.81 13.83
N ASN A 86 14.72 -10.83 14.74
CA ASN A 86 14.93 -11.36 16.08
C ASN A 86 15.13 -12.89 16.05
N THR A 87 15.30 -13.51 17.22
CA THR A 87 15.54 -14.95 17.35
C THR A 87 14.41 -15.85 16.83
N THR A 88 13.20 -15.31 16.63
CA THR A 88 12.06 -16.01 16.05
C THR A 88 11.87 -15.70 14.56
N GLY A 89 12.78 -14.94 13.95
CA GLY A 89 12.73 -14.55 12.54
C GLY A 89 11.81 -13.35 12.27
N GLN A 90 11.29 -12.68 13.31
CA GLN A 90 10.41 -11.53 13.16
C GLN A 90 11.23 -10.24 13.03
N LYS A 91 10.85 -9.40 12.06
CA LYS A 91 11.39 -8.06 11.86
C LYS A 91 10.49 -7.03 12.53
N GLN A 92 11.07 -6.03 13.18
CA GLN A 92 10.34 -4.94 13.81
C GLN A 92 10.44 -3.67 12.95
N GLY A 93 9.32 -3.20 12.44
CA GLY A 93 9.24 -1.90 11.80
C GLY A 93 9.15 -0.75 12.81
N TYR A 94 9.38 0.44 12.29
CA TYR A 94 9.23 1.70 13.01
C TYR A 94 9.20 2.84 11.99
N PHE A 95 8.92 4.05 12.45
CA PHE A 95 9.05 5.24 11.62
C PHE A 95 9.70 6.38 12.39
N THR A 96 10.37 7.24 11.64
CA THR A 96 11.08 8.40 12.15
C THR A 96 10.47 9.69 11.60
N ARG A 97 10.72 10.78 12.31
CA ARG A 97 10.47 12.14 11.86
C ARG A 97 11.81 12.86 11.73
N ILE A 98 12.13 13.33 10.53
CA ILE A 98 13.22 14.27 10.31
C ILE A 98 12.69 15.69 10.47
N ASN A 99 13.29 16.45 11.37
CA ASN A 99 13.04 17.87 11.53
C ASN A 99 14.01 18.68 10.67
N LEU A 100 13.54 19.36 9.63
CA LEU A 100 14.40 20.14 8.72
C LEU A 100 14.91 21.46 9.33
N ASP A 101 14.31 21.91 10.42
CA ASP A 101 14.67 23.15 11.11
C ASP A 101 15.62 22.92 12.31
N ALA A 102 15.79 21.66 12.76
CA ALA A 102 16.58 21.33 13.95
C ALA A 102 18.10 21.43 13.77
N ASP A 103 18.84 21.40 14.88
CA ASP A 103 20.27 21.05 14.91
C ASP A 103 20.48 19.54 14.65
N THR A 104 21.73 19.08 14.69
CA THR A 104 22.05 17.65 14.45
C THR A 104 21.52 16.72 15.55
N ARG A 105 21.43 17.18 16.79
CA ARG A 105 20.99 16.37 17.94
C ARG A 105 19.49 16.09 17.90
N HIS A 106 18.70 17.02 17.36
CA HIS A 106 17.24 16.95 17.29
C HIS A 106 16.73 16.72 15.85
N ARG A 107 17.64 16.33 14.95
CA ARG A 107 17.36 16.17 13.51
C ARG A 107 16.41 15.02 13.24
N VAL A 108 16.57 13.89 13.93
CA VAL A 108 15.81 12.66 13.69
C VAL A 108 15.24 12.14 15.00
N THR A 109 13.91 12.12 15.11
CA THR A 109 13.18 11.60 16.25
C THR A 109 12.56 10.24 15.87
N LEU A 110 12.74 9.22 16.72
CA LEU A 110 11.99 7.96 16.64
C LEU A 110 10.55 8.23 17.08
N MET A 111 9.56 7.97 16.23
CA MET A 111 8.17 8.34 16.51
C MET A 111 7.36 7.23 17.17
N ALA A 112 7.50 5.99 16.69
CA ALA A 112 6.87 4.81 17.28
C ALA A 112 7.54 3.51 16.81
N THR A 113 7.47 2.49 17.67
CA THR A 113 7.94 1.11 17.42
C THR A 113 6.83 0.07 17.63
N HIS A 114 5.69 0.49 18.17
CA HIS A 114 4.54 -0.34 18.51
C HIS A 114 3.22 0.39 18.19
N ASP A 115 2.16 -0.38 18.01
CA ASP A 115 0.80 0.14 17.94
C ASP A 115 0.19 0.39 19.33
N ASN A 116 -1.02 0.94 19.33
CA ASN A 116 -1.79 1.26 20.53
C ASN A 116 -2.23 0.04 21.36
N THR A 117 -2.10 -1.17 20.81
CA THR A 117 -2.31 -2.43 21.54
C THR A 117 -1.01 -2.95 22.17
N GLY A 118 0.12 -2.33 21.84
CA GLY A 118 1.46 -2.77 22.25
C GLY A 118 2.07 -3.82 21.33
N ALA A 119 1.47 -4.10 20.16
CA ALA A 119 2.06 -5.00 19.19
C ALA A 119 3.22 -4.29 18.44
N PRO A 120 4.36 -4.97 18.19
CA PRO A 120 5.43 -4.39 17.37
C PRO A 120 4.92 -4.04 15.97
N LEU A 121 5.33 -2.89 15.45
CA LEU A 121 4.99 -2.53 14.08
C LEU A 121 5.67 -3.51 13.11
N ALA A 122 4.98 -3.81 12.01
CA ALA A 122 5.57 -4.46 10.85
C ALA A 122 6.42 -3.44 10.07
N THR A 123 7.38 -3.91 9.26
CA THR A 123 8.19 -3.03 8.42
C THR A 123 7.32 -2.22 7.46
N ILE A 124 7.64 -0.93 7.35
CA ILE A 124 6.80 0.06 6.67
C ILE A 124 7.46 0.44 5.37
N ASP A 125 6.67 0.42 4.30
CA ASP A 125 7.11 0.80 2.96
C ASP A 125 6.46 2.15 2.60
N GLY A 126 5.15 2.13 2.35
CA GLY A 126 4.41 3.31 1.93
C GLY A 126 4.08 4.29 3.04
N SER A 127 4.06 5.58 2.70
CA SER A 127 3.54 6.62 3.58
C SER A 127 2.76 7.71 2.82
N THR A 128 1.74 8.27 3.47
CA THR A 128 1.09 9.53 3.06
C THR A 128 0.48 10.26 4.25
N TRP A 129 -0.01 11.47 4.03
CA TRP A 129 -0.81 12.23 4.99
C TRP A 129 -2.26 12.29 4.56
N ASP A 130 -3.15 11.82 5.44
CA ASP A 130 -4.58 12.03 5.31
C ASP A 130 -4.97 13.36 5.95
N PRO A 131 -5.31 14.40 5.16
CA PRO A 131 -5.67 15.71 5.70
C PRO A 131 -7.05 15.73 6.35
N PHE A 132 -7.92 14.74 6.07
CA PHE A 132 -9.26 14.65 6.61
C PHE A 132 -9.26 13.94 7.96
N ALA A 133 -8.48 12.86 8.11
CA ALA A 133 -8.29 12.17 9.38
C ALA A 133 -7.24 12.85 10.28
N GLN A 134 -6.38 13.69 9.70
CA GLN A 134 -5.17 14.23 10.33
C GLN A 134 -4.29 13.11 10.89
N ARG A 135 -3.98 12.15 10.01
CA ARG A 135 -3.15 10.98 10.31
C ARG A 135 -2.13 10.75 9.21
N LEU A 136 -0.95 10.31 9.60
CA LEU A 136 -0.04 9.62 8.71
C LEU A 136 -0.63 8.23 8.44
N LEU A 137 -0.68 7.82 7.17
CA LEU A 137 -1.06 6.47 6.81
C LEU A 137 0.18 5.73 6.33
N PHE A 138 0.37 4.50 6.83
CA PHE A 138 1.50 3.67 6.49
C PHE A 138 1.05 2.32 5.96
N THR A 139 1.69 1.86 4.89
CA THR A 139 1.47 0.54 4.33
C THR A 139 2.66 -0.37 4.57
N THR A 140 2.37 -1.66 4.59
CA THR A 140 3.36 -2.71 4.82
C THR A 140 3.33 -3.65 3.62
N GLU A 141 4.48 -3.89 2.99
CA GLU A 141 4.60 -4.70 1.77
C GLU A 141 4.52 -6.22 2.07
N ASN A 142 3.54 -6.62 2.89
CA ASN A 142 3.31 -8.00 3.29
C ASN A 142 1.82 -8.29 3.30
N ALA A 143 1.42 -9.34 2.57
CA ALA A 143 0.02 -9.73 2.34
C ALA A 143 -0.84 -9.86 3.62
N GLY A 144 -0.24 -10.17 4.76
CA GLY A 144 -0.94 -10.35 6.04
C GLY A 144 -0.68 -9.25 7.07
N ALA A 145 0.16 -8.27 6.76
CA ALA A 145 0.57 -7.25 7.71
C ALA A 145 -0.43 -6.08 7.79
N PRO A 146 -0.43 -5.32 8.90
CA PRO A 146 -1.37 -4.22 9.10
C PRO A 146 -1.12 -2.99 8.21
N THR A 147 -2.19 -2.31 7.82
CA THR A 147 -2.14 -0.89 7.42
C THR A 147 -2.29 -0.03 8.68
N TYR A 148 -1.40 0.94 8.87
CA TYR A 148 -1.41 1.76 10.07
C TYR A 148 -1.90 3.19 9.81
N ALA A 149 -2.56 3.77 10.81
CA ALA A 149 -2.77 5.20 10.95
C ALA A 149 -2.03 5.72 12.18
N ALA A 150 -1.26 6.79 12.05
CA ALA A 150 -0.43 7.33 13.11
C ALA A 150 -0.62 8.84 13.28
N THR A 151 -0.46 9.33 14.50
CA THR A 151 -0.43 10.78 14.77
C THR A 151 0.91 11.39 14.34
N ALA A 152 0.92 12.63 13.87
CA ALA A 152 2.17 13.35 13.58
C ALA A 152 2.89 13.89 14.85
N SER A 153 2.16 13.98 15.97
CA SER A 153 2.68 14.42 17.27
C SER A 153 3.60 13.37 17.91
N TYR A 154 4.54 13.84 18.73
CA TYR A 154 5.41 12.97 19.54
C TYR A 154 4.91 12.87 21.00
N PRO A 155 4.93 11.68 21.63
CA PRO A 155 5.12 10.38 20.99
C PRO A 155 3.94 10.05 20.07
N SER A 156 4.20 9.32 18.99
CA SER A 156 3.12 8.98 18.07
C SER A 156 2.26 7.85 18.63
N THR A 157 0.94 8.01 18.57
CA THR A 157 0.00 6.89 18.71
C THR A 157 -0.25 6.27 17.34
N VAL A 158 -0.19 4.95 17.25
CA VAL A 158 -0.36 4.19 16.00
C VAL A 158 -1.51 3.20 16.16
N GLU A 159 -2.35 3.06 15.15
CA GLU A 159 -3.51 2.16 15.14
C GLU A 159 -3.50 1.29 13.88
N ASP A 160 -3.85 0.01 14.03
CA ASP A 160 -4.17 -0.87 12.89
C ASP A 160 -5.56 -0.51 12.31
N VAL A 161 -5.58 0.08 11.12
CA VAL A 161 -6.81 0.44 10.38
C VAL A 161 -7.17 -0.56 9.29
N SER A 162 -6.51 -1.73 9.26
CA SER A 162 -6.76 -2.79 8.28
C SER A 162 -8.18 -3.34 8.32
N GLY A 163 -8.90 -3.16 9.44
CA GLY A 163 -10.29 -3.57 9.56
C GLY A 163 -11.18 -2.98 8.46
N ALA A 164 -10.86 -1.77 7.99
CA ALA A 164 -11.58 -1.12 6.90
C ALA A 164 -10.76 -0.99 5.61
N LEU A 165 -9.45 -0.73 5.72
CA LEU A 165 -8.56 -0.55 4.57
C LEU A 165 -8.07 -1.87 3.96
N GLY A 166 -8.32 -2.99 4.65
CA GLY A 166 -7.84 -4.31 4.24
C GLY A 166 -6.39 -4.57 4.63
N ARG A 167 -5.93 -5.79 4.32
CA ARG A 167 -4.52 -6.19 4.36
C ARG A 167 -4.14 -6.70 2.99
N GLY A 168 -2.93 -6.36 2.56
CA GLY A 168 -2.35 -6.76 1.30
C GLY A 168 -0.89 -6.31 1.27
N GLY A 169 -0.18 -6.69 0.21
CA GLY A 169 1.22 -6.29 0.03
C GLY A 169 1.35 -4.85 -0.42
N TYR A 170 0.84 -3.92 0.39
CA TYR A 170 0.62 -2.54 0.01
C TYR A 170 1.91 -1.71 0.08
N GLU A 171 2.16 -0.98 -1.00
CA GLU A 171 3.38 -0.19 -1.21
C GLU A 171 2.99 1.28 -1.41
N GLY A 172 2.10 1.59 -2.35
CA GLY A 172 1.60 2.95 -2.56
C GLY A 172 0.35 3.24 -1.74
N ILE A 173 0.25 4.41 -1.10
CA ILE A 173 -0.98 4.91 -0.47
C ILE A 173 -1.12 6.41 -0.68
N GLN A 174 -2.29 6.89 -1.12
CA GLN A 174 -2.54 8.31 -1.38
C GLN A 174 -4.00 8.69 -1.19
N ASN A 175 -4.26 9.88 -0.63
CA ASN A 175 -5.59 10.46 -0.57
C ASN A 175 -5.95 11.15 -1.88
N ASP A 176 -7.23 11.09 -2.27
CA ASP A 176 -7.80 11.99 -3.27
C ASP A 176 -8.56 13.16 -2.63
N SER A 177 -8.93 14.15 -3.45
CA SER A 177 -9.60 15.38 -2.98
C SER A 177 -11.01 15.16 -2.42
N ALA A 178 -11.60 13.98 -2.60
CA ALA A 178 -12.88 13.61 -2.02
C ALA A 178 -12.73 12.80 -0.71
N GLY A 179 -11.49 12.63 -0.22
CA GLY A 179 -11.20 11.87 0.98
C GLY A 179 -11.19 10.36 0.78
N ASN A 180 -11.20 9.87 -0.46
CA ASN A 180 -10.95 8.44 -0.70
C ASN A 180 -9.45 8.17 -0.60
N ILE A 181 -9.12 6.93 -0.26
CA ILE A 181 -7.73 6.48 -0.14
C ILE A 181 -7.46 5.48 -1.26
N TRP A 182 -6.49 5.76 -2.09
CA TRP A 182 -5.98 4.87 -3.14
C TRP A 182 -4.79 4.10 -2.59
N ILE A 183 -4.79 2.78 -2.80
CA ILE A 183 -3.76 1.88 -2.27
C ILE A 183 -3.27 1.00 -3.42
N VAL A 184 -1.96 0.83 -3.56
CA VAL A 184 -1.32 0.04 -4.61
C VAL A 184 -0.55 -1.10 -3.97
N GLU A 185 -0.74 -2.31 -4.49
CA GLU A 185 -0.04 -3.51 -4.05
C GLU A 185 1.20 -3.79 -4.93
N ASP A 186 2.32 -4.22 -4.33
CA ASP A 186 3.55 -4.56 -5.05
C ASP A 186 4.17 -5.93 -4.71
N ILE A 187 3.37 -6.88 -4.22
CA ILE A 187 3.89 -8.22 -3.92
C ILE A 187 3.82 -9.22 -5.08
N GLY A 188 3.11 -8.86 -6.15
CA GLY A 188 2.84 -9.72 -7.30
C GLY A 188 2.17 -11.06 -6.93
N GLY A 189 2.21 -12.00 -7.87
CA GLY A 189 1.70 -13.35 -7.72
C GLY A 189 2.78 -14.37 -7.36
N ALA A 190 2.45 -15.65 -7.56
CA ALA A 190 3.40 -16.73 -7.34
C ALA A 190 4.67 -16.57 -8.21
N VAL A 191 5.80 -17.06 -7.69
CA VAL A 191 7.03 -17.17 -8.46
C VAL A 191 6.79 -18.06 -9.69
N LYS A 192 7.21 -17.59 -10.86
CA LYS A 192 7.10 -18.31 -12.12
C LYS A 192 7.90 -19.61 -12.03
N ALA A 193 7.30 -20.72 -12.46
CA ALA A 193 7.98 -22.01 -12.53
C ALA A 193 9.30 -21.89 -13.33
N GLY A 194 10.40 -22.37 -12.75
CA GLY A 194 11.74 -22.27 -13.33
C GLY A 194 12.45 -20.93 -13.11
N SER A 195 11.89 -20.01 -12.32
CA SER A 195 12.56 -18.80 -11.85
C SER A 195 12.77 -18.83 -10.34
N ILE A 196 13.79 -18.12 -9.87
CA ILE A 196 14.05 -17.89 -8.44
C ILE A 196 13.56 -16.51 -7.96
N ALA A 197 13.15 -15.62 -8.87
CA ALA A 197 12.82 -14.24 -8.53
C ALA A 197 11.64 -13.65 -9.33
N ALA A 198 11.37 -14.11 -10.56
CA ALA A 198 10.31 -13.54 -11.38
C ALA A 198 8.93 -13.98 -10.87
N ARG A 199 8.08 -13.01 -10.51
CA ARG A 199 6.69 -13.25 -10.07
C ARG A 199 5.70 -13.06 -11.21
N MET A 200 4.60 -13.81 -11.18
CA MET A 200 3.48 -13.59 -12.10
C MET A 200 2.76 -12.28 -11.77
N PRO A 201 2.26 -11.51 -12.75
CA PRO A 201 1.47 -10.31 -12.46
C PRO A 201 0.19 -10.69 -11.69
N ASN A 202 0.02 -10.15 -10.48
CA ASN A 202 -1.18 -10.35 -9.67
C ASN A 202 -1.33 -9.26 -8.59
N SER A 203 -0.81 -8.06 -8.85
CA SER A 203 -1.01 -6.91 -7.99
C SER A 203 -2.26 -6.14 -8.39
N PHE A 204 -2.88 -5.47 -7.42
CA PHE A 204 -4.09 -4.69 -7.62
C PHE A 204 -3.94 -3.24 -7.16
N VAL A 205 -4.82 -2.38 -7.69
CA VAL A 205 -5.06 -1.04 -7.17
C VAL A 205 -6.40 -1.06 -6.46
N TYR A 206 -6.40 -0.60 -5.21
CA TYR A 206 -7.56 -0.49 -4.36
C TYR A 206 -7.96 0.96 -4.19
N ARG A 207 -9.24 1.17 -3.90
CA ARG A 207 -9.80 2.45 -3.47
C ARG A 207 -10.70 2.22 -2.27
N TYR A 208 -10.32 2.76 -1.13
CA TYR A 208 -11.18 2.87 0.03
C TYR A 208 -12.02 4.14 -0.05
N VAL A 209 -13.34 3.97 -0.05
CA VAL A 209 -14.33 5.06 -0.02
C VAL A 209 -14.91 5.13 1.39
N PRO A 210 -14.50 6.10 2.22
CA PRO A 210 -15.01 6.20 3.58
C PRO A 210 -16.48 6.65 3.57
N ARG A 211 -17.22 6.35 4.66
CA ARG A 211 -18.58 6.84 4.87
C ARG A 211 -18.62 8.37 4.94
N GLN A 212 -17.59 8.95 5.53
CA GLN A 212 -17.31 10.38 5.62
C GLN A 212 -15.79 10.57 5.44
N ALA A 213 -15.36 11.61 4.74
CA ALA A 213 -13.93 11.89 4.60
C ALA A 213 -13.22 11.92 5.97
N GLY A 214 -12.12 11.16 6.09
CA GLY A 214 -11.38 10.99 7.34
C GLY A 214 -11.84 9.83 8.25
N ASP A 215 -12.96 9.16 7.93
CA ASP A 215 -13.38 7.95 8.64
C ASP A 215 -12.55 6.75 8.15
N LEU A 216 -11.59 6.32 8.97
CA LEU A 216 -10.69 5.20 8.67
C LEU A 216 -11.26 3.84 9.08
N HIS A 217 -12.49 3.77 9.60
CA HIS A 217 -13.07 2.55 10.16
C HIS A 217 -14.35 2.11 9.46
N ASN A 218 -15.08 3.04 8.85
CA ASN A 218 -16.35 2.74 8.19
C ASN A 218 -16.33 3.24 6.75
N GLY A 219 -16.32 2.30 5.81
CA GLY A 219 -16.29 2.61 4.39
C GLY A 219 -16.45 1.38 3.53
N LYS A 220 -16.06 1.51 2.27
CA LYS A 220 -16.04 0.41 1.30
C LYS A 220 -14.67 0.36 0.64
N LEU A 221 -13.95 -0.73 0.83
CA LEU A 221 -12.78 -1.05 0.02
C LEU A 221 -13.23 -1.63 -1.32
N GLN A 222 -12.74 -1.03 -2.40
CA GLN A 222 -13.01 -1.42 -3.78
C GLN A 222 -11.70 -1.80 -4.45
N VAL A 223 -11.76 -2.71 -5.42
CA VAL A 223 -10.63 -3.05 -6.28
C VAL A 223 -10.90 -2.54 -7.68
N ALA A 224 -9.91 -1.89 -8.30
CA ALA A 224 -10.00 -1.44 -9.68
C ALA A 224 -9.85 -2.66 -10.61
N PRO A 225 -10.86 -3.00 -11.44
CA PRO A 225 -10.68 -4.03 -12.45
C PRO A 225 -9.67 -3.52 -13.50
N GLY A 226 -8.74 -4.38 -13.91
CA GLY A 226 -7.84 -4.08 -15.01
C GLY A 226 -8.63 -3.72 -16.27
N LEU A 227 -8.22 -2.65 -16.97
CA LEU A 227 -8.78 -2.27 -18.25
C LEU A 227 -8.51 -3.38 -19.29
N GLU A 228 -9.50 -4.22 -19.57
CA GLU A 228 -9.56 -4.86 -20.88
C GLU A 228 -9.74 -3.73 -21.90
N ARG A 229 -8.81 -3.61 -22.86
CA ARG A 229 -8.95 -2.62 -23.95
C ARG A 229 -10.34 -2.76 -24.58
N CYS A 230 -11.19 -1.74 -24.40
CA CYS A 230 -12.38 -1.54 -25.21
C CYS A 230 -11.96 -1.46 -26.68
N ARG A 231 -12.08 -2.57 -27.42
CA ARG A 231 -12.23 -2.50 -28.87
C ARG A 231 -13.65 -2.02 -29.14
N ALA A 232 -13.72 -0.84 -29.76
CA ALA A 232 -14.90 -0.10 -30.21
C ALA A 232 -16.19 -0.91 -30.40
N ALA A 233 -17.20 -0.63 -29.58
CA ALA A 233 -18.57 -0.24 -29.97
C ALA A 233 -19.42 -0.15 -28.70
N GLY A 234 -20.12 0.97 -28.53
CA GLY A 234 -20.77 1.43 -27.30
C GLY A 234 -21.53 0.38 -26.49
N HIS A 235 -21.08 0.18 -25.25
CA HIS A 235 -21.85 0.26 -24.00
C HIS A 235 -20.90 -0.12 -22.86
N LEU A 236 -20.51 0.87 -22.05
CA LEU A 236 -19.70 0.64 -20.85
C LEU A 236 -20.54 -0.19 -19.86
N ARG A 237 -20.20 -1.47 -19.69
CA ARG A 237 -20.68 -2.27 -18.56
C ARG A 237 -19.63 -2.22 -17.47
N VAL A 238 -19.98 -1.56 -16.36
CA VAL A 238 -19.23 -1.63 -15.11
C VAL A 238 -19.34 -3.07 -14.59
N ALA A 239 -18.23 -3.79 -14.51
CA ALA A 239 -18.18 -5.08 -13.83
C ALA A 239 -18.38 -4.83 -12.33
N GLY A 240 -19.40 -5.47 -11.75
CA GLY A 240 -19.91 -5.19 -10.42
C GLY A 240 -19.05 -5.72 -9.27
N HIS A 241 -19.33 -5.10 -8.12
CA HIS A 241 -19.07 -5.49 -6.72
C HIS A 241 -18.63 -6.94 -6.46
N VAL A 242 -17.49 -7.10 -5.79
CA VAL A 242 -17.20 -8.30 -4.97
C VAL A 242 -17.20 -7.86 -3.51
N PRO A 243 -18.18 -8.27 -2.69
CA PRO A 243 -18.12 -8.03 -1.25
C PRO A 243 -17.07 -8.96 -0.64
N ILE A 244 -16.04 -8.40 0.00
CA ILE A 244 -15.09 -9.17 0.80
C ILE A 244 -15.57 -9.11 2.25
N ALA A 245 -16.20 -10.18 2.71
CA ALA A 245 -16.50 -10.38 4.13
C ALA A 245 -15.23 -10.86 4.86
N GLY A 246 -15.04 -10.37 6.07
CA GLY A 246 -13.83 -10.56 6.89
C GLY A 246 -13.41 -12.01 7.16
N SER A 247 -12.11 -12.12 7.46
CA SER A 247 -11.37 -13.20 8.13
C SER A 247 -11.70 -14.66 7.77
N ASP A 248 -10.67 -15.37 7.30
CA ASP A 248 -10.52 -16.83 7.16
C ASP A 248 -10.92 -17.56 5.88
N ARG A 249 -11.20 -16.89 4.75
CA ARG A 249 -11.48 -17.62 3.48
C ARG A 249 -10.85 -17.11 2.17
N ALA A 250 -9.69 -16.47 2.22
CA ALA A 250 -8.97 -16.11 0.99
C ALA A 250 -8.47 -17.33 0.16
N ALA A 251 -8.46 -18.55 0.72
CA ALA A 251 -7.95 -19.74 0.03
C ALA A 251 -8.98 -20.57 -0.76
N ASN A 252 -10.29 -20.30 -0.66
CA ASN A 252 -11.32 -21.25 -1.14
C ASN A 252 -12.48 -20.66 -1.97
N VAL A 253 -12.24 -19.61 -2.76
CA VAL A 253 -13.15 -19.20 -3.87
C VAL A 253 -12.83 -19.98 -5.16
N ARG A 254 -12.42 -21.25 -5.04
CA ARG A 254 -11.76 -22.02 -6.11
C ARG A 254 -12.60 -23.12 -6.78
N LYS A 255 -13.94 -23.14 -6.69
CA LYS A 255 -14.70 -24.28 -7.27
C LYS A 255 -15.90 -24.04 -8.20
N ASP A 256 -16.48 -22.85 -8.31
CA ASP A 256 -17.76 -22.70 -9.05
C ASP A 256 -17.71 -21.87 -10.32
N ILE A 257 -16.57 -21.78 -10.99
CA ILE A 257 -16.52 -21.35 -12.41
C ILE A 257 -16.12 -22.55 -13.25
N ARG A 258 -17.09 -23.45 -13.52
CA ARG A 258 -17.00 -24.37 -14.65
C ARG A 258 -17.66 -23.71 -15.87
N HIS A 259 -16.84 -23.42 -16.87
CA HIS A 259 -17.29 -23.18 -18.24
C HIS A 259 -17.92 -24.47 -18.78
N GLU A 260 -19.24 -24.50 -18.95
CA GLU A 260 -19.87 -25.45 -19.88
C GLU A 260 -19.67 -24.93 -21.30
N VAL A 261 -18.67 -25.49 -21.99
CA VAL A 261 -18.55 -25.41 -23.45
C VAL A 261 -19.38 -26.56 -24.01
N GLY A 262 -20.57 -26.25 -24.50
CA GLY A 262 -21.40 -27.20 -25.23
C GLY A 262 -20.80 -27.48 -26.61
N ASP A 263 -20.20 -28.65 -26.78
CA ASP A 263 -19.87 -29.23 -28.08
C ASP A 263 -21.15 -29.59 -28.84
N HIS A 264 -21.30 -29.07 -30.07
CA HIS A 264 -22.22 -29.65 -31.06
C HIS A 264 -21.54 -29.82 -32.42
N PRO A 265 -21.62 -31.01 -33.06
CA PRO A 265 -20.92 -31.30 -34.30
C PRO A 265 -21.70 -30.82 -35.54
N ARG A 266 -20.95 -30.47 -36.58
CA ARG A 266 -21.48 -30.18 -37.92
C ARG A 266 -21.86 -31.47 -38.65
N HIS A 267 -23.15 -31.65 -38.94
CA HIS A 267 -23.60 -32.48 -40.06
C HIS A 267 -24.64 -31.75 -40.90
N GLY A 268 -24.51 -31.89 -42.22
CA GLY A 268 -25.23 -31.08 -43.20
C GLY A 268 -26.51 -31.68 -43.76
N ARG A 269 -27.06 -30.89 -44.70
CA ARG A 269 -28.01 -31.21 -45.79
C ARG A 269 -29.48 -31.52 -45.44
N ARG A 270 -30.30 -30.62 -46.01
CA ARG A 270 -31.61 -30.78 -46.70
C ARG A 270 -32.90 -30.52 -45.91
N ARG A 271 -33.77 -29.75 -46.61
CA ARG A 271 -35.22 -29.46 -46.41
C ARG A 271 -35.47 -28.34 -45.38
N HIS A 272 -36.28 -27.30 -45.60
CA HIS A 272 -37.29 -27.00 -46.62
C HIS A 272 -37.39 -25.48 -46.86
N ARG A 273 -37.66 -25.12 -48.13
CA ARG A 273 -38.27 -23.85 -48.52
C ARG A 273 -39.68 -23.77 -47.94
N ALA A 274 -40.00 -22.67 -47.26
CA ALA A 274 -41.27 -21.92 -47.36
C ALA A 274 -41.28 -20.88 -46.23
N ILE A 275 -41.97 -19.77 -46.46
CA ILE A 275 -42.24 -18.71 -45.47
C ILE A 275 -41.05 -17.77 -45.22
N GLN A 276 -40.75 -16.94 -46.23
CA GLN A 276 -40.44 -15.51 -46.04
C GLN A 276 -40.42 -14.79 -47.41
N ARG A 277 -41.51 -14.97 -48.17
CA ARG A 277 -41.90 -14.09 -49.27
C ARG A 277 -43.26 -13.49 -48.94
N GLU A 278 -43.31 -12.71 -47.89
CA GLU A 278 -44.44 -11.82 -47.58
C GLU A 278 -43.96 -10.81 -46.55
N ARG A 279 -43.31 -9.75 -47.03
CA ARG A 279 -43.05 -8.46 -46.36
C ARG A 279 -42.06 -7.57 -47.13
N ALA A 280 -41.60 -7.97 -48.31
CA ALA A 280 -40.85 -7.12 -49.25
C ALA A 280 -41.73 -6.20 -50.12
N GLY A 281 -42.99 -5.96 -49.74
CA GLY A 281 -43.96 -5.17 -50.52
C GLY A 281 -44.52 -3.92 -49.84
N LYS A 282 -44.08 -3.56 -48.62
CA LYS A 282 -44.71 -2.47 -47.83
C LYS A 282 -43.76 -1.39 -47.29
N SER A 283 -42.59 -1.19 -47.92
CA SER A 283 -41.64 -0.14 -47.50
C SER A 283 -41.18 0.80 -48.63
N ARG A 284 -41.97 0.95 -49.70
CA ARG A 284 -41.70 1.89 -50.81
C ARG A 284 -42.79 2.95 -51.04
N ALA A 285 -43.68 3.17 -50.07
CA ALA A 285 -44.77 4.15 -50.17
C ALA A 285 -44.82 5.16 -48.99
N ARG A 286 -43.66 5.53 -48.42
CA ARG A 286 -43.57 6.59 -47.39
C ARG A 286 -42.39 7.56 -47.56
N HIS A 287 -41.98 7.80 -48.80
CA HIS A 287 -41.07 8.91 -49.15
C HIS A 287 -41.57 9.58 -50.43
N ALA A 288 -42.71 10.26 -50.32
CA ALA A 288 -43.19 11.30 -51.24
C ALA A 288 -44.52 11.84 -50.69
N LEU A 289 -44.46 12.80 -49.76
CA LEU A 289 -45.40 13.93 -49.63
C LEU A 289 -44.93 14.84 -48.48
N GLN A 290 -45.14 16.14 -48.65
CA GLN A 290 -44.82 17.26 -47.77
C GLN A 290 -43.39 17.82 -47.86
N ALA A 291 -43.06 18.28 -49.08
CA ALA A 291 -42.53 19.62 -49.28
C ALA A 291 -43.61 20.42 -50.04
N ALA A 292 -44.25 21.37 -49.34
CA ALA A 292 -45.00 22.55 -49.79
C ALA A 292 -45.78 23.11 -48.59
#